data_AF-Q977B5-F1
#
_entry.id   AF-Q977B5-F1
#
_cell.length_a   1.000
_cell.length_b   1.000
_cell.length_c   1.000
_cell.angle_alpha   90.00
_cell.angle_beta   90.00
_cell.angle_gamma   90.00
#
_symmetry.space_group_name_H-M   'P 1'
#
loop_
_entity.id
_entity.type
_entity.pdbx_description
1 polymer ?
#
loop_
_entity_poly.entity_id
_entity_poly.type
_entity_poly.pdbx_seq_one_letter_code
_entity_poly.pdbx_strand_id
1 'polypeptide(L)'
;MESIASEVGKNFRSLVKIFRFYVVLRRFGYIDPLIYSLDPKYIKDVITQALRDYTSYLASASKRTVALKYKEEQIEDSIDCLVIAKKGDIPQTFKVAYPDVVHEIVDGSDKGMLCISPIVWSKNKKPYIVTPRRVESFLDKVEKDVNYAKTLVSLAIGG
;
A
#
# COMPACT_ATOMS: atom_id res chain seq x y z
N MET A 1 1.55 -26.45 10.35
CA MET A 1 2.32 -25.49 9.54
C MET A 1 1.45 -24.27 9.30
N GLU A 2 1.93 -23.07 9.58
CA GLU A 2 1.22 -21.84 9.20
C GLU A 2 1.29 -21.68 7.67
N SER A 3 0.18 -21.29 7.02
CA SER A 3 0.16 -21.10 5.56
C SER A 3 0.95 -19.86 5.16
N ILE A 4 1.53 -19.85 3.95
CA ILE A 4 2.24 -18.68 3.40
C ILE A 4 1.34 -17.43 3.45
N ALA A 5 0.05 -17.57 3.14
CA ALA A 5 -0.92 -16.48 3.23
C ALA A 5 -1.08 -15.90 4.63
N SER A 6 -1.15 -16.75 5.66
CA SER A 6 -1.22 -16.29 7.05
C SER A 6 0.07 -15.60 7.48
N GLU A 7 1.22 -16.17 7.11
CA GLU A 7 2.52 -15.57 7.42
C GLU A 7 2.67 -14.20 6.74
N VAL A 8 2.35 -14.09 5.45
CA VAL A 8 2.43 -12.83 4.69
C VAL A 8 1.46 -11.79 5.24
N GLY A 9 0.20 -12.16 5.49
CA GLY A 9 -0.80 -11.24 6.02
C GLY A 9 -0.48 -10.69 7.42
N LYS A 10 0.22 -11.46 8.26
CA LYS A 10 0.59 -11.05 9.63
C LYS A 10 1.95 -10.36 9.68
N ASN A 11 2.97 -11.02 9.14
CA ASN A 11 4.37 -10.61 9.31
C ASN A 11 4.81 -9.58 8.27
N PHE A 12 4.22 -9.59 7.08
CA PHE A 12 4.61 -8.74 5.96
C PHE A 12 3.49 -7.77 5.53
N ARG A 13 2.56 -7.48 6.46
CA ARG A 13 1.40 -6.59 6.23
C ARG A 13 1.77 -5.20 5.70
N SER A 14 2.90 -4.66 6.15
CA SER A 14 3.40 -3.36 5.68
C SER A 14 3.70 -3.40 4.19
N LEU A 15 4.36 -4.46 3.71
CA LEU A 15 4.64 -4.67 2.30
C LEU A 15 3.34 -4.84 1.51
N VAL A 16 2.37 -5.63 2.01
CA VAL A 16 1.05 -5.78 1.34
C VAL A 16 0.41 -4.42 1.07
N LYS A 17 0.40 -3.53 2.07
CA LYS A 17 -0.19 -2.20 1.94
C LYS A 17 0.60 -1.27 1.00
N ILE A 18 1.93 -1.37 0.97
CA ILE A 18 2.76 -0.62 0.02
C ILE A 18 2.50 -1.08 -1.42
N PHE A 19 2.41 -2.38 -1.66
CA PHE A 19 2.09 -2.89 -3.00
C PHE A 19 0.64 -2.57 -3.41
N ARG A 20 -0.30 -2.54 -2.45
CA ARG A 20 -1.67 -2.05 -2.69
C ARG A 20 -1.69 -0.58 -3.12
N PHE A 21 -0.83 0.25 -2.54
CA PHE A 21 -0.63 1.63 -3.01
C PHE A 21 -0.21 1.69 -4.48
N TYR A 22 0.69 0.82 -4.93
CA TYR A 22 1.05 0.74 -6.34
C TYR A 22 -0.06 0.19 -7.25
N VAL A 23 -0.90 -0.72 -6.76
CA VAL A 23 -2.11 -1.17 -7.46
C VAL A 23 -3.06 0.01 -7.69
N VAL A 24 -3.32 0.82 -6.66
CA VAL A 24 -4.17 2.01 -6.77
C VAL A 24 -3.61 3.01 -7.78
N LEU A 25 -2.30 3.22 -7.79
CA LEU A 25 -1.62 4.08 -8.77
C LEU A 25 -1.48 3.44 -10.16
N ARG A 26 -1.93 2.19 -10.34
CA ARG A 26 -1.80 1.41 -11.59
C ARG A 26 -0.35 1.28 -12.08
N ARG A 27 0.61 1.27 -11.16
CA ARG A 27 2.04 1.03 -11.45
C ARG A 27 2.32 -0.47 -11.50
N PHE A 28 1.68 -1.16 -12.46
CA PHE A 28 1.74 -2.62 -12.56
C PHE A 28 3.11 -3.20 -12.91
N GLY A 29 4.06 -2.35 -13.33
CA GLY A 29 5.47 -2.75 -13.44
C GLY A 29 6.08 -3.26 -12.12
N TYR A 30 5.52 -2.86 -10.97
CA TYR A 30 5.90 -3.42 -9.66
C TYR A 30 5.03 -4.60 -9.20
N ILE A 31 3.98 -4.96 -9.96
CA ILE A 31 3.00 -5.96 -9.58
C ILE A 31 3.16 -7.23 -10.44
N ASP A 32 3.14 -7.07 -11.75
CA ASP A 32 3.11 -8.19 -12.70
C ASP A 32 4.32 -9.13 -12.55
N PRO A 33 5.56 -8.65 -12.36
CA PRO A 33 6.70 -9.55 -12.14
C PRO A 33 6.55 -10.46 -10.94
N LEU A 34 5.89 -10.01 -9.86
CA LEU A 34 5.69 -10.82 -8.65
C LEU A 34 4.64 -11.92 -8.84
N ILE A 35 3.78 -11.80 -9.86
CA ILE A 35 2.78 -12.81 -10.23
C ILE A 35 3.38 -13.83 -11.20
N TYR A 36 4.02 -13.34 -12.26
CA TYR A 36 4.36 -14.15 -13.42
C TYR A 36 5.81 -14.62 -13.47
N SER A 37 6.75 -13.90 -12.83
CA SER A 37 8.16 -14.32 -12.82
C SER A 37 8.35 -15.58 -11.99
N LEU A 38 9.30 -16.41 -12.43
CA LEU A 38 9.82 -17.55 -11.67
C LEU A 38 11.26 -17.31 -11.19
N ASP A 39 11.90 -16.23 -11.61
CA ASP A 39 13.25 -15.86 -11.16
C ASP A 39 13.19 -15.05 -9.85
N PRO A 40 13.64 -15.61 -8.72
CA PRO A 40 13.64 -14.91 -7.44
C PRO A 40 14.55 -13.68 -7.44
N LYS A 41 15.64 -13.65 -8.21
CA LYS A 41 16.55 -12.48 -8.26
C LYS A 41 15.85 -11.30 -8.89
N TYR A 42 15.26 -11.50 -10.07
CA TYR A 42 14.46 -10.48 -10.74
C TYR A 42 13.31 -9.97 -9.85
N ILE A 43 12.61 -10.86 -9.14
CA ILE A 43 11.55 -10.46 -8.20
C ILE A 43 12.11 -9.57 -7.07
N LYS A 44 13.25 -9.95 -6.46
CA LYS A 44 13.90 -9.15 -5.41
C LYS A 44 14.30 -7.77 -5.91
N ASP A 45 14.80 -7.67 -7.14
CA ASP A 45 15.17 -6.38 -7.75
C ASP A 45 13.95 -5.48 -7.94
N VAL A 46 12.84 -6.02 -8.45
CA VAL A 46 11.57 -5.29 -8.61
C VAL A 46 11.05 -4.81 -7.26
N ILE A 47 11.06 -5.66 -6.22
CA ILE A 47 10.65 -5.26 -4.87
C ILE A 47 11.53 -4.12 -4.35
N THR A 48 12.85 -4.23 -4.52
CA THR A 48 13.80 -3.21 -4.06
C THR A 48 13.59 -1.88 -4.78
N GLN A 49 13.36 -1.90 -6.09
CA GLN A 49 13.02 -0.71 -6.87
C GLN A 49 11.71 -0.07 -6.40
N ALA A 50 10.66 -0.87 -6.18
CA ALA A 50 9.38 -0.39 -5.66
C ALA A 50 9.53 0.26 -4.28
N LEU A 51 10.34 -0.30 -3.38
CA LEU A 51 10.58 0.28 -2.06
C LEU A 51 11.41 1.57 -2.11
N ARG A 52 12.34 1.68 -3.07
CA ARG A 52 13.10 2.91 -3.31
C ARG A 52 12.20 4.03 -3.85
N ASP A 53 11.35 3.73 -4.81
CA ASP A 53 10.35 4.67 -5.33
C ASP A 53 9.39 5.11 -4.21
N TYR A 54 8.98 4.17 -3.34
CA TYR A 54 8.09 4.46 -2.21
C TYR A 54 8.73 5.44 -1.21
N THR A 55 10.04 5.32 -0.97
CA THR A 55 10.78 6.27 -0.14
C THR A 55 10.74 7.69 -0.72
N SER A 56 10.73 7.83 -2.05
CA SER A 56 10.63 9.14 -2.72
C SER A 56 9.25 9.77 -2.51
N TYR A 57 8.19 8.95 -2.53
CA TYR A 57 6.84 9.37 -2.15
C TYR A 57 6.76 9.83 -0.68
N LEU A 58 7.35 9.06 0.25
CA LEU A 58 7.40 9.44 1.66
C LEU A 58 8.09 10.79 1.87
N ALA A 59 9.22 11.02 1.19
CA ALA A 59 9.98 12.25 1.31
C ALA A 59 9.26 13.48 0.75
N SER A 60 8.36 13.29 -0.22
CA SER A 60 7.62 14.37 -0.90
C SER A 60 6.19 14.54 -0.35
N ALA A 61 5.83 13.79 0.69
CA ALA A 61 4.48 13.77 1.22
C ALA A 61 4.08 15.11 1.83
N SER A 62 2.80 15.47 1.69
CA SER A 62 2.27 16.73 2.23
C SER A 62 1.02 16.50 3.06
N LYS A 63 0.87 17.21 4.18
CA LYS A 63 -0.26 17.00 5.10
C LYS A 63 -1.58 17.50 4.54
N ARG A 64 -2.63 16.68 4.66
CA ARG A 64 -4.02 17.07 4.40
C ARG A 64 -4.94 16.45 5.44
N THR A 65 -6.05 17.14 5.71
CA THR A 65 -7.17 16.58 6.47
C THR A 65 -8.04 15.75 5.52
N VAL A 66 -8.25 14.49 5.87
CA VAL A 66 -8.95 13.52 5.02
C VAL A 66 -10.02 12.78 5.81
N ALA A 67 -11.06 12.32 5.10
CA ALA A 67 -12.01 11.36 5.64
C ALA A 67 -11.43 9.94 5.55
N LEU A 68 -11.04 9.37 6.68
CA LEU A 68 -10.63 7.97 6.80
C LEU A 68 -11.80 7.07 7.20
N LYS A 69 -11.73 5.80 6.80
CA LYS A 69 -12.60 4.73 7.30
C LYS A 69 -11.90 3.93 8.40
N TYR A 70 -12.50 3.88 9.59
CA TYR A 70 -12.09 2.99 10.68
C TYR A 70 -13.26 2.09 11.07
N LYS A 71 -13.18 0.80 10.74
CA LYS A 71 -14.31 -0.12 10.90
C LYS A 71 -15.53 0.42 10.12
N GLU A 72 -16.61 0.74 10.82
CA GLU A 72 -17.86 1.28 10.27
C GLU A 72 -17.99 2.79 10.52
N GLU A 73 -16.99 3.42 11.12
CA GLU A 73 -16.96 4.85 11.43
C GLU A 73 -16.15 5.61 10.37
N GLN A 74 -16.62 6.82 10.04
CA GLN A 74 -15.85 7.80 9.28
C GLN A 74 -15.20 8.79 10.26
N ILE A 75 -13.88 8.93 10.15
CA ILE A 75 -13.07 9.78 11.04
C ILE A 75 -12.30 10.76 10.17
N GLU A 76 -12.35 12.04 10.51
CA GLU A 76 -11.51 13.06 9.88
C GLU A 76 -10.21 13.22 10.67
N ASP A 77 -9.07 13.07 10.00
CA ASP A 77 -7.76 13.26 10.62
C ASP A 77 -6.75 13.79 9.59
N SER A 78 -5.66 14.38 10.09
CA SER A 78 -4.56 14.88 9.26
C SER A 78 -3.52 13.77 9.05
N ILE A 79 -3.28 13.43 7.78
CA ILE A 79 -2.22 12.49 7.38
C ILE A 79 -1.33 13.10 6.30
N ASP A 80 -0.13 12.57 6.10
CA ASP A 80 0.66 12.94 4.92
C ASP A 80 0.13 12.20 3.68
N CYS A 81 -0.21 12.97 2.65
CA CYS A 81 -0.61 12.48 1.35
C CYS A 81 0.61 12.28 0.46
N LEU A 82 0.88 11.03 0.12
CA LEU A 82 1.95 10.63 -0.79
C LEU A 82 1.68 11.09 -2.23
N VAL A 83 0.41 11.01 -2.65
CA VAL A 83 -0.07 11.54 -3.94
C VAL A 83 -1.40 12.22 -3.72
N ILE A 84 -1.56 13.41 -4.31
CA ILE A 84 -2.83 14.11 -4.42
C ILE A 84 -3.31 13.95 -5.85
N ALA A 85 -4.49 13.36 -6.04
CA ALA A 85 -5.04 13.03 -7.35
C ALA A 85 -6.42 13.68 -7.53
N LYS A 86 -6.77 14.05 -8.77
CA LYS A 86 -8.15 14.47 -9.05
C LYS A 86 -9.06 13.25 -9.00
N LYS A 87 -10.34 13.45 -8.67
CA LYS A 87 -11.34 12.38 -8.63
C LYS A 87 -11.47 11.59 -9.94
N GLY A 88 -11.14 12.20 -11.08
CA GLY A 88 -11.16 11.53 -12.40
C GLY A 88 -9.92 10.67 -12.70
N ASP A 89 -8.81 10.86 -11.99
CA ASP A 89 -7.55 10.17 -12.28
C ASP A 89 -7.50 8.75 -11.69
N ILE A 90 -8.34 8.51 -10.66
CA ILE A 90 -8.46 7.26 -9.93
C ILE A 90 -9.88 6.70 -10.14
N PRO A 91 -10.04 5.41 -10.47
CA PRO A 91 -11.35 4.79 -10.58
C PRO A 91 -12.18 4.98 -9.30
N GLN A 92 -13.45 5.40 -9.43
CA GLN A 92 -14.30 5.67 -8.26
C GLN A 92 -14.48 4.43 -7.36
N THR A 93 -14.47 3.23 -7.96
CA THR A 93 -14.56 1.96 -7.24
C THR A 93 -13.38 1.74 -6.29
N PHE A 94 -12.22 2.36 -6.53
CA PHE A 94 -11.02 2.17 -5.69
C PHE A 94 -11.17 2.80 -4.31
N LYS A 95 -12.02 3.82 -4.14
CA LYS A 95 -12.35 4.35 -2.80
C LYS A 95 -13.04 3.29 -1.93
N VAL A 96 -13.87 2.44 -2.55
CA VAL A 96 -14.61 1.37 -1.86
C VAL A 96 -13.74 0.12 -1.72
N ALA A 97 -12.99 -0.24 -2.77
CA ALA A 97 -12.14 -1.43 -2.78
C ALA A 97 -10.89 -1.28 -1.91
N TYR A 98 -10.30 -0.08 -1.84
CA TYR A 98 -9.06 0.18 -1.12
C TYR A 98 -9.21 1.35 -0.13
N PRO A 99 -10.14 1.24 0.85
CA PRO A 99 -10.46 2.33 1.78
C PRO A 99 -9.32 2.62 2.76
N ASP A 100 -8.31 1.76 2.82
CA ASP A 100 -7.09 1.96 3.61
C ASP A 100 -5.98 2.70 2.84
N VAL A 101 -6.22 3.05 1.57
CA VAL A 101 -5.27 3.73 0.68
C VAL A 101 -5.86 4.98 0.04
N VAL A 102 -7.13 4.96 -0.36
CA VAL A 102 -7.78 6.07 -1.09
C VAL A 102 -8.70 6.85 -0.16
N HIS A 103 -8.32 8.08 0.14
CA HIS A 103 -9.03 8.95 1.10
C HIS A 103 -9.50 10.23 0.42
N GLU A 104 -10.63 10.76 0.84
CA GLU A 104 -11.13 12.05 0.33
C GLU A 104 -10.57 13.19 1.17
N ILE A 105 -10.03 14.21 0.51
CA ILE A 105 -9.58 15.44 1.18
C ILE A 105 -10.81 16.30 1.47
N VAL A 106 -11.01 16.64 2.74
CA VAL A 106 -12.24 17.31 3.23
C VAL A 106 -12.07 18.80 3.50
N ASP A 107 -10.82 19.27 3.56
CA ASP A 107 -10.48 20.65 3.90
C ASP A 107 -9.32 21.21 3.03
N GLY A 108 -9.18 22.53 3.01
CA GLY A 108 -8.13 23.26 2.31
C GLY A 108 -8.37 23.45 0.80
N SER A 109 -7.33 23.89 0.09
CA SER A 109 -7.37 24.19 -1.35
C SER A 109 -7.64 22.96 -2.22
N ASP A 110 -7.28 21.78 -1.73
CA ASP A 110 -7.42 20.51 -2.44
C ASP A 110 -8.70 19.77 -2.03
N LYS A 111 -9.65 20.45 -1.37
CA LYS A 111 -10.93 19.86 -0.97
C LYS A 111 -11.64 19.22 -2.16
N GLY A 112 -12.10 18.00 -1.97
CA GLY A 112 -12.73 17.20 -3.01
C GLY A 112 -11.75 16.50 -3.96
N MET A 113 -10.44 16.65 -3.78
CA MET A 113 -9.43 15.77 -4.37
C MET A 113 -9.24 14.49 -3.53
N LEU A 114 -8.44 13.56 -4.03
CA LEU A 114 -8.12 12.31 -3.37
C LEU A 114 -6.69 12.34 -2.82
N CYS A 115 -6.53 11.89 -1.59
CA CYS A 115 -5.26 11.58 -0.97
C CYS A 115 -4.99 10.07 -1.11
N ILE A 116 -3.94 9.70 -1.83
CA ILE A 116 -3.56 8.31 -2.04
C ILE A 116 -2.39 8.00 -1.11
N SER A 117 -2.65 7.27 -0.03
CA SER A 117 -1.65 6.96 1.01
C SER A 117 -2.06 5.73 1.81
N PRO A 118 -1.20 4.69 1.87
CA PRO A 118 -1.52 3.50 2.64
C PRO A 118 -1.39 3.79 4.13
N ILE A 119 -2.50 3.64 4.87
CA ILE A 119 -2.54 3.87 6.31
C ILE A 119 -2.77 2.59 7.12
N VAL A 120 -2.42 2.68 8.39
CA VAL A 120 -2.73 1.71 9.43
C VAL A 120 -3.18 2.45 10.68
N TRP A 121 -4.06 1.81 11.42
CA TRP A 121 -4.57 2.34 12.68
C TRP A 121 -3.75 1.80 13.84
N SER A 122 -3.35 2.69 14.74
CA SER A 122 -2.79 2.31 16.04
C SER A 122 -3.89 1.81 16.99
N LYS A 123 -3.48 1.22 18.12
CA LYS A 123 -4.41 0.79 19.17
C LYS A 123 -5.28 1.94 19.71
N ASN A 124 -4.75 3.17 19.66
CA ASN A 124 -5.42 4.37 20.16
C ASN A 124 -6.25 5.07 19.06
N LYS A 125 -6.67 4.35 18.01
CA LYS A 125 -7.39 4.89 16.85
C LYS A 125 -6.68 6.07 16.15
N LYS A 126 -5.36 6.20 16.25
CA LYS A 126 -4.59 7.19 15.49
C LYS A 126 -4.07 6.58 14.17
N PRO A 127 -4.36 7.16 13.00
CA PRO A 127 -3.83 6.68 11.73
C PRO A 127 -2.35 7.05 11.59
N TYR A 128 -1.60 6.22 10.89
CA TYR A 128 -0.23 6.51 10.48
C TYR A 128 0.07 5.86 9.14
N ILE A 129 0.96 6.48 8.37
CA ILE A 129 1.38 5.99 7.06
C ILE A 129 2.24 4.74 7.25
N VAL A 130 2.03 3.77 6.36
CA VAL A 130 2.80 2.54 6.35
C VAL A 130 4.25 2.83 5.97
N THR A 131 5.18 2.40 6.80
CA THR A 131 6.61 2.32 6.46
C THR A 131 7.01 0.88 6.16
N PRO A 132 7.97 0.64 5.26
CA PRO A 132 8.44 -0.72 4.96
C PRO A 132 9.08 -1.34 6.20
N ARG A 133 8.69 -2.57 6.52
CA ARG A 133 9.20 -3.33 7.68
C ARG A 133 9.45 -4.78 7.29
N ARG A 134 10.47 -5.39 7.91
CA ARG A 134 10.87 -6.80 7.68
C ARG A 134 11.17 -7.12 6.20
N VAL A 135 11.75 -6.14 5.50
CA VAL A 135 12.09 -6.24 4.07
C VAL A 135 13.07 -7.38 3.83
N GLU A 136 14.21 -7.38 4.52
CA GLU A 136 15.26 -8.40 4.40
C GLU A 136 14.70 -9.81 4.62
N SER A 137 13.99 -10.01 5.74
CA SER A 137 13.34 -11.28 6.04
C SER A 137 12.33 -11.71 4.96
N PHE A 138 11.63 -10.78 4.31
CA PHE A 138 10.73 -11.12 3.21
C PHE A 138 11.51 -11.51 1.94
N LEU A 139 12.57 -10.78 1.61
CA LEU A 139 13.42 -11.08 0.45
C LEU A 139 14.10 -12.44 0.58
N ASP A 140 14.52 -12.83 1.79
CA ASP A 140 15.05 -14.17 2.08
C ASP A 140 14.01 -15.28 1.87
N LYS A 141 12.73 -14.99 2.16
CA LYS A 141 11.63 -15.93 1.92
C LYS A 141 11.35 -16.06 0.42
N VAL A 142 11.34 -14.96 -0.32
CA VAL A 142 11.18 -14.95 -1.78
C VAL A 142 12.30 -15.71 -2.48
N GLU A 143 13.54 -15.60 -1.99
CA GLU A 143 14.68 -16.34 -2.54
C GLU A 143 14.53 -17.86 -2.41
N LYS A 144 13.91 -18.32 -1.33
CA LYS A 144 13.66 -19.75 -1.06
C LYS A 144 12.38 -20.25 -1.74
N ASP A 145 11.35 -19.42 -1.81
CA ASP A 145 10.05 -19.74 -2.41
C ASP A 145 9.37 -18.48 -2.96
N VAL A 146 9.31 -18.39 -4.29
CA VAL A 146 8.66 -17.28 -5.02
C VAL A 146 7.16 -17.14 -4.72
N ASN A 147 6.51 -18.16 -4.16
CA ASN A 147 5.11 -18.08 -3.76
C ASN A 147 4.86 -17.04 -2.65
N TYR A 148 5.88 -16.64 -1.88
CA TYR A 148 5.75 -15.49 -0.97
C TYR A 148 5.45 -14.20 -1.72
N ALA A 149 6.08 -13.96 -2.88
CA ALA A 149 5.84 -12.78 -3.71
C ALA A 149 4.45 -12.82 -4.36
N LYS A 150 4.05 -13.98 -4.89
CA LYS A 150 2.70 -14.19 -5.46
C LYS A 150 1.63 -13.94 -4.41
N THR A 151 1.83 -14.48 -3.20
CA THR A 151 0.90 -14.32 -2.08
C THR A 151 0.83 -12.87 -1.62
N LEU A 152 1.95 -12.17 -1.53
CA LEU A 152 2.00 -10.74 -1.22
C LEU A 152 1.12 -9.94 -2.18
N VAL A 153 1.27 -10.16 -3.48
CA VAL A 153 0.51 -9.42 -4.49
C VAL A 153 -0.95 -9.83 -4.52
N SER A 154 -1.28 -11.11 -4.38
CA SER A 154 -2.67 -11.54 -4.25
C SER A 154 -3.40 -10.84 -3.10
N LEU A 155 -2.73 -10.69 -1.95
CA LEU A 155 -3.27 -9.94 -0.81
C LEU A 155 -3.29 -8.42 -1.04
N ALA A 156 -2.36 -7.88 -1.82
CA ALA A 156 -2.33 -6.46 -2.16
C ALA A 156 -3.47 -6.08 -3.11
N ILE A 157 -3.76 -6.93 -4.11
CA ILE A 157 -4.85 -6.76 -5.07
C ILE A 157 -6.21 -6.97 -4.40
N GLY A 158 -6.33 -7.97 -3.51
CA GLY A 158 -7.54 -8.17 -2.72
C GLY A 158 -7.77 -7.00 -1.77
N GLY A 159 -8.88 -6.26 -1.96
CA GLY A 159 -9.28 -5.09 -1.15
C GLY A 159 -9.63 -5.44 0.29
#